data_AF-A0AAE7BRH5-F1
#
_entry.id   AF-A0AAE7BRH5-F1
#
_cell.length_a   1.000
_cell.length_b   1.000
_cell.length_c   1.000
_cell.angle_alpha   90.00
_cell.angle_beta   90.00
_cell.angle_gamma   90.00
#
_symmetry.space_group_name_H-M   'P 1'
#
loop_
_entity.id
_entity.type
_entity.pdbx_description
1 polymer ?
#
loop_
_entity_poly.entity_id
_entity_poly.type
_entity_poly.pdbx_seq_one_letter_code
_entity_poly.pdbx_strand_id
1 'polypeptide(L)'
;MFTLGQRVIITADSFEQSLPIGEHAYLIGRDRNPDSAFDWLIRVPKYDRHFPVTDKDIALEETIWAEAAERAQQEALLDFALATKNEALFRKVVGLADEDPEQGATKESPEEFIRKVNMKAWI
;
A
#
# COMPACT_ATOMS: atom_id res chain seq x y z
N MET A 1 0.35 10.65 -8.13
CA MET A 1 0.37 12.06 -8.57
C MET A 1 -1.05 12.48 -8.85
N PHE A 2 -1.51 13.60 -8.29
CA PHE A 2 -2.89 14.05 -8.40
C PHE A 2 -3.25 14.53 -9.81
N THR A 3 -4.51 14.32 -10.21
CA THR A 3 -5.08 14.77 -11.48
C THR A 3 -6.33 15.63 -11.28
N LEU A 4 -6.62 16.53 -12.23
CA LEU A 4 -7.82 17.35 -12.20
C LEU A 4 -9.08 16.48 -12.28
N GLY A 5 -10.12 16.85 -11.53
CA GLY A 5 -11.38 16.12 -11.44
C GLY A 5 -11.33 14.89 -10.52
N GLN A 6 -10.18 14.55 -9.96
CA GLN A 6 -10.03 13.41 -9.07
C GLN A 6 -10.65 13.68 -7.70
N ARG A 7 -11.25 12.63 -7.12
CA ARG A 7 -11.82 12.67 -5.77
C ARG A 7 -10.73 12.46 -4.72
N VAL A 8 -10.71 13.34 -3.73
CA VAL A 8 -9.75 13.34 -2.62
C VAL A 8 -10.48 13.47 -1.30
N ILE A 9 -9.81 13.14 -0.21
CA ILE A 9 -10.27 13.37 1.16
C ILE A 9 -9.33 14.39 1.81
N ILE A 10 -9.90 15.32 2.57
CA ILE A 10 -9.14 16.29 3.36
C ILE A 10 -8.64 15.59 4.62
N THR A 11 -7.33 15.54 4.83
CA THR A 11 -6.70 14.81 5.95
C THR A 11 -6.18 15.73 7.04
N ALA A 12 -5.81 16.97 6.71
CA ALA A 12 -5.25 17.93 7.65
C ALA A 12 -5.62 19.37 7.28
N ASP A 13 -5.30 20.30 8.17
CA ASP A 13 -5.45 21.74 7.95
C ASP A 13 -4.17 22.46 8.40
N SER A 14 -3.10 22.35 7.60
CA SER A 14 -1.79 22.92 7.92
C SER A 14 -1.80 24.46 8.03
N PHE A 15 -2.77 25.13 7.43
CA PHE A 15 -2.89 26.59 7.38
C PHE A 15 -4.03 27.14 8.23
N GLU A 16 -4.70 26.29 9.03
CA GLU A 16 -5.83 26.66 9.90
C GLU A 16 -6.93 27.42 9.15
N GLN A 17 -7.23 27.02 7.92
CA GLN A 17 -8.25 27.64 7.07
C GLN A 17 -9.68 27.20 7.45
N SER A 18 -9.82 26.41 8.52
CA SER A 18 -11.05 25.72 8.91
C SER A 18 -11.50 24.73 7.84
N LEU A 19 -10.55 23.94 7.33
CA LEU A 19 -10.86 22.90 6.35
C LEU A 19 -11.74 21.81 6.98
N PRO A 20 -12.76 21.31 6.25
CA PRO A 20 -13.60 20.23 6.75
C PRO A 20 -12.87 18.88 6.64
N ILE A 21 -12.07 18.55 7.66
CA ILE A 21 -11.28 17.31 7.72
C ILE A 21 -12.20 16.08 7.67
N GLY A 22 -11.81 15.08 6.89
CA GLY A 22 -12.55 13.84 6.67
C GLY A 22 -13.60 13.93 5.56
N GLU A 23 -13.84 15.11 4.99
CA GLU A 23 -14.80 15.29 3.91
C GLU A 23 -14.21 15.05 2.53
N HIS A 24 -15.09 14.66 1.60
CA HIS A 24 -14.73 14.46 0.21
C HIS A 24 -14.68 15.79 -0.54
N ALA A 25 -13.65 15.92 -1.36
CA ALA A 25 -13.48 17.04 -2.25
C ALA A 25 -13.05 16.58 -3.64
N TYR A 26 -13.16 17.49 -4.61
CA TYR A 26 -12.70 17.30 -5.98
C TYR A 26 -11.63 18.32 -6.31
N LEU A 27 -10.55 17.89 -6.95
CA LEU A 27 -9.51 18.78 -7.47
C LEU A 27 -10.05 19.53 -8.68
N ILE A 28 -10.19 20.85 -8.58
CA ILE A 28 -10.77 21.68 -9.65
C ILE A 28 -9.74 22.57 -10.35
N GLY A 29 -8.58 22.79 -9.73
CA GLY A 29 -7.53 23.62 -10.28
C GLY A 29 -6.20 23.32 -9.62
N ARG A 30 -5.12 23.57 -10.35
CA ARG A 30 -3.75 23.56 -9.80
C ARG A 30 -3.25 24.99 -9.75
N ASP A 31 -2.70 25.39 -8.61
CA ASP A 31 -2.00 26.67 -8.52
C ASP A 31 -0.64 26.55 -9.22
N ARG A 32 -0.28 27.57 -10.00
CA ARG A 32 0.98 27.63 -10.76
C ARG A 32 1.85 28.79 -10.29
N ASN A 33 1.37 29.58 -9.33
CA ASN A 33 2.12 30.70 -8.79
C ASN A 33 3.27 30.16 -7.92
N PRO A 34 4.53 30.41 -8.26
CA PRO A 34 5.67 29.93 -7.47
C PRO A 34 5.73 30.56 -6.06
N ASP A 35 5.07 31.71 -5.87
CA ASP A 35 4.98 32.38 -4.56
C ASP A 35 3.78 31.89 -3.73
N SER A 36 2.96 30.99 -4.27
CA SER A 36 1.82 30.43 -3.53
C SER A 36 2.28 29.33 -2.58
N ALA A 37 1.71 29.34 -1.37
CA ALA A 37 1.89 28.27 -0.41
C ALA A 37 0.96 27.07 -0.69
N PHE A 38 0.05 27.20 -1.66
CA PHE A 38 -0.96 26.20 -2.00
C PHE A 38 -0.65 25.54 -3.34
N ASP A 39 -0.97 24.25 -3.44
CA ASP A 39 -0.72 23.45 -4.65
C ASP A 39 -1.99 23.28 -5.48
N TRP A 40 -3.15 23.14 -4.82
CA TRP A 40 -4.42 22.82 -5.46
C TRP A 40 -5.57 23.66 -4.94
N LEU A 41 -6.56 23.81 -5.81
CA LEU A 41 -7.89 24.30 -5.46
C LEU A 41 -8.84 23.11 -5.46
N ILE A 42 -9.50 22.87 -4.32
CA ILE A 42 -10.49 21.81 -4.16
C ILE A 42 -11.89 22.39 -4.03
N ARG A 43 -12.90 21.62 -4.47
CA ARG A 43 -14.32 21.89 -4.26
C ARG A 43 -14.88 20.85 -3.31
N VAL A 44 -15.50 21.31 -2.22
CA VAL A 44 -16.18 20.45 -1.24
C VAL A 44 -17.69 20.52 -1.50
N PRO A 45 -18.32 19.50 -2.12
CA PRO A 45 -19.72 19.57 -2.53
C PRO A 45 -20.69 19.78 -1.36
N LYS A 46 -20.39 19.18 -0.20
CA LYS A 46 -21.22 19.26 1.01
C LYS A 46 -21.47 20.70 1.48
N TYR A 47 -20.49 21.57 1.30
CA TYR A 47 -20.57 22.98 1.70
C TYR A 47 -20.71 23.93 0.51
N ASP A 48 -20.65 23.42 -0.72
CA ASP A 48 -20.58 24.20 -1.95
C ASP A 48 -19.49 25.30 -1.90
N ARG A 49 -18.33 24.96 -1.35
CA ARG A 49 -17.21 25.90 -1.16
C ARG A 49 -15.92 25.39 -1.80
N HIS A 50 -15.07 26.35 -2.18
CA HIS A 50 -13.74 26.11 -2.68
C HIS A 50 -12.70 26.44 -1.62
N PHE A 51 -11.65 25.62 -1.53
CA PHE A 51 -10.55 25.84 -0.62
C PHE A 51 -9.22 25.64 -1.35
N PRO A 52 -8.26 26.55 -1.19
CA PRO A 52 -6.89 26.30 -1.60
C PRO A 52 -6.23 25.39 -0.55
N VAL A 53 -5.53 24.36 -1.01
CA VAL A 53 -4.93 23.33 -0.15
C VAL A 53 -3.54 22.95 -0.65
N THR A 54 -2.74 22.41 0.26
CA THR A 54 -1.45 21.82 -0.08
C THR A 54 -1.60 20.34 -0.39
N ASP A 55 -0.64 19.77 -1.12
CA ASP A 55 -0.56 18.32 -1.39
C ASP A 55 -0.54 17.47 -0.11
N LYS A 56 -0.11 18.04 1.02
CA LYS A 56 0.00 17.34 2.31
C LYS A 56 -1.33 17.23 3.06
N ASP A 57 -2.25 18.16 2.81
CA ASP A 57 -3.54 18.25 3.49
C ASP A 57 -4.64 17.41 2.81
N ILE A 58 -4.31 16.78 1.68
CA ILE A 58 -5.21 15.95 0.89
C ILE A 58 -4.63 14.57 0.62
N ALA A 59 -5.49 13.57 0.54
CA ALA A 59 -5.12 12.22 0.16
C ALA A 59 -6.09 11.66 -0.88
N LEU A 60 -5.59 10.75 -1.71
CA LEU A 60 -6.43 10.00 -2.64
C LEU A 60 -7.33 9.06 -1.84
N GLU A 61 -8.63 9.12 -2.14
CA GLU A 61 -9.61 8.23 -1.52
C GLU A 61 -9.22 6.75 -1.75
N GLU A 62 -8.83 6.39 -2.97
CA GLU A 62 -8.40 5.05 -3.34
C GLU A 62 -7.20 4.55 -2.52
N THR A 63 -6.23 5.42 -2.24
CA THR A 63 -5.05 5.07 -1.44
C THR A 63 -5.44 4.78 -0.01
N ILE A 64 -6.32 5.59 0.59
CA ILE A 64 -6.82 5.36 1.95
C ILE A 64 -7.55 4.03 2.04
N TRP A 65 -8.40 3.70 1.05
CA TRP A 65 -9.11 2.43 1.02
C TRP A 65 -8.18 1.24 0.82
N ALA A 66 -7.15 1.37 -0.03
CA ALA A 66 -6.17 0.32 -0.24
C ALA A 66 -5.36 0.02 1.04
N GLU A 67 -4.88 1.05 1.72
CA GLU A 67 -4.15 0.91 2.99
C GLU A 67 -5.04 0.34 4.11
N ALA A 68 -6.31 0.75 4.16
CA ALA A 68 -7.27 0.20 5.10
C ALA A 68 -7.55 -1.30 4.83
N ALA A 69 -7.70 -1.67 3.55
CA ALA A 69 -7.90 -3.05 3.15
C ALA A 69 -6.67 -3.93 3.45
N GLU A 70 -5.46 -3.41 3.20
CA GLU A 70 -4.22 -4.11 3.52
C GLU A 70 -4.09 -4.37 5.03
N ARG A 71 -4.36 -3.37 5.87
CA ARG A 71 -4.35 -3.54 7.33
C ARG A 71 -5.39 -4.56 7.79
N ALA A 72 -6.61 -4.47 7.29
CA ALA A 72 -7.67 -5.43 7.63
C ALA A 72 -7.30 -6.86 7.19
N GLN A 73 -6.64 -7.01 6.04
CA GLN A 73 -6.16 -8.31 5.56
C GLN A 73 -5.05 -8.85 6.48
N GLN A 74 -4.08 -8.03 6.87
CA GLN A 74 -3.01 -8.44 7.79
C GLN A 74 -3.58 -8.86 9.15
N GLU A 75 -4.49 -8.08 9.73
CA GLU A 75 -5.17 -8.42 10.98
C GLU A 75 -5.91 -9.76 10.88
N ALA A 76 -6.68 -9.96 9.81
CA ALA A 76 -7.40 -11.23 9.58
C ALA A 76 -6.45 -12.43 9.44
N LEU A 77 -5.30 -12.25 8.78
CA LEU A 77 -4.28 -13.30 8.65
C LEU A 77 -3.60 -13.61 10.00
N LEU A 78 -3.35 -12.59 10.83
CA LEU A 78 -2.82 -12.77 12.18
C LEU A 78 -3.80 -13.53 13.07
N ASP A 79 -5.07 -13.12 13.08
CA ASP A 79 -6.12 -13.79 13.85
C ASP A 79 -6.27 -15.25 13.43
N PHE A 80 -6.27 -15.52 12.14
CA PHE A 80 -6.30 -16.88 11.61
C PHE A 80 -5.07 -17.69 12.03
N ALA A 81 -3.86 -17.11 11.94
CA ALA A 81 -2.63 -17.77 12.34
C ALA A 81 -2.62 -18.12 13.84
N LEU A 82 -3.09 -17.20 14.69
CA LEU A 82 -3.20 -17.42 16.12
C LEU A 82 -4.26 -18.48 16.46
N ALA A 83 -5.43 -18.42 15.83
CA ALA A 83 -6.52 -19.38 16.03
C ALA A 83 -6.12 -20.80 15.63
N THR A 84 -5.38 -20.93 14.52
CA THR A 84 -4.90 -22.23 14.01
C THR A 84 -3.54 -22.65 14.57
N LYS A 85 -2.92 -21.81 15.41
CA LYS A 85 -1.53 -21.96 15.90
C LYS A 85 -0.51 -22.19 14.76
N ASN A 86 -0.75 -21.56 13.61
CA ASN A 86 0.13 -21.63 12.45
C ASN A 86 1.28 -20.64 12.61
N GLU A 87 2.37 -21.12 13.22
CA GLU A 87 3.55 -20.33 13.55
C GLU A 87 4.27 -19.80 12.29
N ALA A 88 4.28 -20.56 11.19
CA ALA A 88 4.90 -20.15 9.93
C ALA A 88 4.17 -18.96 9.30
N LEU A 89 2.82 -19.00 9.27
CA LEU A 89 2.01 -17.89 8.77
C LEU A 89 2.15 -16.66 9.65
N PHE A 90 2.15 -16.82 10.98
CA PHE A 90 2.33 -15.72 11.93
C PHE A 90 3.67 -15.00 11.70
N ARG A 91 4.79 -15.74 11.65
CA ARG A 91 6.12 -15.17 11.41
C ARG A 91 6.20 -14.41 10.09
N LYS A 92 5.56 -14.93 9.03
CA LYS A 92 5.49 -14.28 7.72
C LYS A 92 4.73 -12.96 7.76
N VAL A 93 3.58 -12.91 8.44
CA VAL A 93 2.72 -11.72 8.48
C VAL A 93 3.30 -10.63 9.37
N VAL A 94 3.98 -10.99 10.47
CA VAL A 94 4.64 -10.03 11.37
C VAL A 94 5.99 -9.52 10.79
N GLY A 95 6.47 -10.10 9.70
CA GLY A 95 7.76 -9.71 9.10
C GLY A 95 8.97 -10.23 9.90
N LEU A 96 8.78 -11.28 10.69
CA LEU A 96 9.85 -12.04 11.36
C LEU A 96 10.42 -13.15 10.46
N ALA A 97 9.99 -13.22 9.20
CA ALA A 97 10.53 -14.11 8.19
C ALA A 97 11.81 -13.53 7.56
N ASP A 98 12.76 -13.12 8.38
CA ASP A 98 14.17 -13.24 8.00
C ASP A 98 14.62 -14.62 8.49
N GLU A 99 15.24 -15.39 7.60
CA GLU A 99 15.50 -16.83 7.67
C GLU A 99 14.34 -17.69 7.17
N ASP A 100 14.42 -18.01 5.87
CA ASP A 100 13.99 -19.30 5.34
C ASP A 100 14.47 -20.44 6.26
N PRO A 101 13.57 -21.35 6.67
CA PRO A 101 13.93 -22.75 6.67
C PRO A 101 12.95 -23.43 5.71
N GLU A 102 13.24 -23.37 4.41
CA GLU A 102 13.03 -24.49 3.46
C GLU A 102 13.29 -24.07 2.00
N GLN A 103 14.58 -23.95 1.64
CA GLN A 103 15.01 -24.62 0.41
C GLN A 103 15.22 -26.10 0.75
N GLY A 104 14.12 -26.84 0.83
CA GLY A 104 14.12 -28.29 0.70
C GLY A 104 14.46 -28.70 -0.73
N ALA A 105 15.65 -28.34 -1.21
CA ALA A 105 16.23 -28.98 -2.38
C ALA A 105 16.65 -30.39 -1.93
N THR A 106 15.77 -31.36 -2.20
CA THR A 106 16.04 -32.79 -2.14
C THR A 106 17.49 -33.06 -2.53
N LYS A 107 18.28 -33.63 -1.61
CA LYS A 107 19.57 -34.21 -1.96
C LYS A 107 19.30 -35.38 -2.91
N GLU A 108 19.38 -35.15 -4.22
CA GLU A 108 19.41 -36.22 -5.23
C GLU A 108 20.50 -37.20 -4.79
N SER A 109 20.17 -38.49 -4.73
CA SER A 109 21.11 -39.51 -4.26
C SER A 109 22.26 -39.64 -5.27
N PRO A 110 23.49 -40.00 -4.84
CA PRO A 110 24.63 -40.17 -5.73
C PRO A 110 24.35 -41.13 -6.91
N GLU A 111 23.44 -42.09 -6.71
CA GLU A 111 23.01 -43.06 -7.72
C GLU A 111 22.21 -42.39 -8.86
N GLU A 112 21.33 -41.44 -8.54
CA GLU A 112 20.57 -40.68 -9.55
C GLU A 112 21.47 -39.74 -10.36
N PHE A 113 22.47 -39.14 -9.72
CA PHE A 113 23.48 -38.32 -10.38
C PHE A 113 24.31 -39.13 -11.39
N ILE A 114 24.80 -40.31 -10.99
CA ILE A 114 25.61 -41.18 -11.85
C ILE A 114 24.81 -41.64 -13.09
N ARG A 115 23.51 -41.93 -12.94
CA ARG A 115 22.64 -42.33 -14.05
C ARG A 115 22.47 -41.22 -15.10
N LYS A 116 22.33 -39.97 -14.66
CA LYS A 116 22.22 -38.79 -15.54
C LYS A 116 23.50 -38.53 -16.34
N VAL A 117 24.67 -38.69 -15.71
CA VAL A 117 25.97 -38.43 -16.34
C VAL A 117 26.29 -39.51 -17.38
N ASN A 118 25.99 -40.78 -17.10
CA ASN A 118 26.29 -41.89 -18.01
C ASN A 118 25.43 -41.87 -19.30
N MET A 119 24.22 -41.31 -19.25
CA MET A 119 23.37 -41.11 -20.44
C MET A 119 23.90 -40.03 -21.40
N LYS A 120 24.77 -39.12 -20.94
CA LYS A 120 25.27 -37.99 -21.75
C LYS A 120 26.62 -38.25 -22.40
N ALA A 121 27.29 -39.36 -22.10
CA ALA A 121 28.65 -39.65 -22.57
C ALA A 121 28.71 -40.32 -23.95
N TRP A 122 27.58 -40.60 -24.60
CA TRP A 122 27.54 -41.07 -25.99
C TRP A 122 26.72 -40.08 -26.84
N ILE A 123 27.44 -39.13 -27.45
CA ILE A 123 27.19 -38.56 -28.78
C ILE A 123 28.55 -38.06 -29.30
#